data_AF-A0A843UVS4-F1
#
_entry.id   AF-A0A843UVS4-F1
#
_cell.length_a   1.000
_cell.length_b   1.000
_cell.length_c   1.000
_cell.angle_alpha   90.00
_cell.angle_beta   90.00
_cell.angle_gamma   90.00
#
_symmetry.space_group_name_H-M   'P 1'
#
loop_
_entity.id
_entity.type
_entity.pdbx_description
1 polymer ?
#
loop_
_entity_poly.entity_id
_entity_poly.type
_entity_poly.pdbx_seq_one_letter_code
_entity_poly.pdbx_strand_id
1 'polypeptide(L)'
;MSVQSPESKFVIEEALREWKNSNSSFKLPEAVPRPRFLYELCWAMVRGDLPFQKCKAALDSATFASEHSDEEVASILADIVAHMGQD
;
A
#
# COMPACT_ATOMS: atom_id res chain seq x y z
N MET A 1 15.48 16.53 8.87
CA MET A 1 15.68 15.12 9.24
C MET A 1 15.36 14.34 7.99
N SER A 2 16.31 13.61 7.41
CA SER A 2 16.01 12.80 6.23
C SER A 2 15.19 11.61 6.72
N VAL A 3 13.89 11.63 6.46
CA VAL A 3 13.02 10.51 6.79
C VAL A 3 13.50 9.37 5.90
N GLN A 4 14.11 8.36 6.53
CA GLN A 4 14.54 7.17 5.80
C GLN A 4 13.28 6.57 5.19
N SER A 5 13.25 6.47 3.86
CA SER A 5 12.16 5.81 3.17
C SER A 5 11.94 4.46 3.84
N PRO A 6 10.71 4.14 4.27
CA PRO A 6 10.43 2.85 4.88
C PRO A 6 10.92 1.75 3.93
N GLU A 7 11.72 0.80 4.44
CA GLU A 7 12.02 -0.42 3.68
C GLU A 7 10.67 -1.04 3.30
N SER A 8 10.36 -0.97 2.00
CA SER A 8 9.06 -1.39 1.48
C SER A 8 9.09 -2.91 1.42
N LYS A 9 8.25 -3.55 2.24
CA LYS A 9 8.25 -5.01 2.40
C LYS A 9 7.25 -5.68 1.48
N PHE A 10 6.15 -5.00 1.16
CA PHE A 10 5.02 -5.56 0.43
C PHE A 10 4.82 -4.88 -0.93
N VAL A 11 5.05 -3.57 -1.00
CA VAL A 11 5.00 -2.80 -2.26
C VAL A 11 6.40 -2.72 -2.87
N ILE A 12 6.91 -3.87 -3.28
CA ILE A 12 8.22 -4.00 -3.94
C ILE A 12 8.10 -3.87 -5.46
N GLU A 13 9.23 -3.67 -6.15
CA GLU A 13 9.29 -3.46 -7.60
C GLU A 13 8.55 -4.54 -8.41
N GLU A 14 8.65 -5.80 -8.00
CA GLU A 14 7.96 -6.92 -8.63
C GLU A 14 6.44 -6.77 -8.53
N ALA A 15 5.92 -6.48 -7.34
CA ALA A 15 4.49 -6.27 -7.12
C ALA A 15 3.97 -5.04 -7.90
N LEU A 16 4.73 -3.94 -7.89
CA LEU A 16 4.43 -2.74 -8.66
C LEU A 16 4.35 -3.03 -10.16
N ARG A 17 5.27 -3.84 -10.69
CA ARG A 17 5.27 -4.25 -12.10
C ARG A 17 4.02 -5.05 -12.45
N GLU A 18 3.65 -6.02 -11.62
CA GLU A 18 2.45 -6.84 -11.83
C GLU A 18 1.16 -6.01 -11.81
N TRP A 19 1.04 -5.06 -10.86
CA TRP A 19 -0.12 -4.18 -10.79
C TRP A 19 -0.20 -3.18 -11.95
N LYS A 20 0.93 -2.63 -12.40
CA LYS A 20 0.98 -1.78 -13.60
C LYS A 20 0.51 -2.52 -14.85
N ASN A 21 0.92 -3.78 -14.99
CA ASN A 21 0.52 -4.66 -16.08
C ASN A 21 -0.94 -5.15 -15.96
N SER A 22 -1.64 -4.81 -14.88
CA SER A 22 -3.03 -5.23 -14.61
C SER A 22 -3.17 -6.75 -14.53
N ASN A 23 -2.16 -7.46 -14.02
CA ASN A 23 -2.24 -8.90 -13.84
C ASN A 23 -3.26 -9.23 -12.73
N SER A 24 -4.47 -9.61 -13.10
CA SER A 24 -5.55 -9.96 -12.17
C SER A 24 -5.32 -11.25 -11.40
N SER A 25 -4.40 -12.10 -11.86
CA SER A 25 -4.05 -13.37 -11.22
C SER A 25 -2.95 -13.21 -10.16
N PHE A 26 -2.30 -12.05 -10.10
CA PHE A 26 -1.27 -11.78 -9.12
C PHE A 26 -1.86 -11.67 -7.70
N LYS A 27 -1.21 -12.35 -6.75
CA LYS A 27 -1.53 -12.31 -5.33
C LYS A 27 -0.25 -12.15 -4.54
N LEU A 28 -0.29 -11.38 -3.46
CA LEU A 28 0.81 -11.34 -2.52
C LEU A 28 0.92 -12.69 -1.80
N PRO A 29 2.14 -13.21 -1.61
CA PRO A 29 2.34 -14.57 -1.12
C PRO A 29 1.99 -14.75 0.36
N GLU A 30 2.01 -13.68 1.15
CA GLU A 30 1.79 -13.71 2.59
C GLU A 30 0.63 -12.79 3.00
N ALA A 31 -0.02 -13.12 4.12
CA ALA A 31 -0.99 -12.22 4.74
C ALA A 31 -0.27 -10.98 5.29
N VAL A 32 -0.73 -9.79 4.91
CA VAL A 32 -0.07 -8.52 5.22
C VAL A 32 -0.81 -7.75 6.32
N PRO A 33 -0.10 -7.06 7.22
CA PRO A 33 -0.73 -6.11 8.13
C PRO A 33 -1.34 -4.95 7.34
N ARG A 34 -2.67 -4.77 7.45
CA ARG A 34 -3.41 -3.75 6.68
C ARG A 34 -2.82 -2.33 6.82
N PRO A 35 -2.48 -1.83 8.03
CA PRO A 35 -1.94 -0.48 8.16
C PRO A 35 -0.61 -0.30 7.43
N ARG A 36 0.28 -1.30 7.52
CA ARG A 36 1.60 -1.25 6.86
C ARG A 36 1.46 -1.31 5.34
N PHE A 37 0.60 -2.19 4.84
CA PHE A 37 0.34 -2.30 3.42
C PHE A 37 -0.23 -1.00 2.84
N LEU A 38 -1.24 -0.41 3.50
CA LEU A 38 -1.83 0.86 3.08
C LEU A 38 -0.81 1.99 3.10
N TYR A 39 0.06 2.04 4.11
CA TYR A 39 1.14 3.04 4.17
C TYR A 39 2.08 2.93 2.98
N GLU A 40 2.59 1.73 2.68
CA GLU A 40 3.49 1.51 1.53
C GLU A 40 2.79 1.79 0.19
N LEU A 41 1.51 1.43 0.06
CA LEU A 41 0.72 1.67 -1.14
C LEU A 41 0.50 3.18 -1.37
N CYS A 42 0.10 3.92 -0.32
CA CYS A 42 -0.04 5.36 -0.38
C CYS A 42 1.30 6.04 -0.69
N TRP A 43 2.40 5.53 -0.15
CA TRP A 43 3.73 6.07 -0.41
C TRP A 43 4.16 5.87 -1.87
N ALA A 44 3.92 4.69 -2.43
CA ALA A 44 4.14 4.42 -3.85
C ALA A 44 3.26 5.29 -4.76
N MET A 45 2.02 5.59 -4.34
CA MET A 45 1.17 6.54 -5.08
C MET A 45 1.74 7.96 -5.07
N VAL A 46 2.13 8.47 -3.89
CA VAL A 46 2.66 9.84 -3.73
C VAL A 46 3.96 10.03 -4.51
N ARG A 47 4.82 9.00 -4.54
CA ARG A 47 6.05 9.01 -5.36
C ARG A 47 5.81 8.87 -6.87
N GLY A 48 4.58 8.56 -7.29
CA GLY A 48 4.24 8.30 -8.69
C GLY A 48 4.65 6.91 -9.18
N ASP A 49 5.10 6.03 -8.28
CA ASP A 49 5.50 4.67 -8.60
C ASP A 49 4.29 3.80 -8.96
N LEU A 50 3.09 4.11 -8.47
CA LEU A 50 1.86 3.41 -8.85
C LEU A 50 0.71 4.40 -9.13
N PRO A 51 0.08 4.37 -10.31
CA PRO A 51 -1.10 5.18 -10.59
C PRO A 51 -2.28 4.79 -9.68
N PHE A 52 -3.05 5.78 -9.22
CA PHE A 52 -4.24 5.56 -8.38
C PHE A 52 -5.19 4.48 -8.93
N GLN A 53 -5.40 4.45 -10.25
CA GLN A 53 -6.26 3.47 -10.93
C GLN A 53 -5.82 2.01 -10.73
N LYS A 54 -4.55 1.76 -10.41
CA LYS A 54 -3.99 0.43 -10.17
C LYS A 54 -4.05 0.02 -8.70
N CYS A 55 -4.42 0.92 -7.80
CA CYS A 55 -4.49 0.62 -6.36
C CYS A 55 -5.57 -0.41 -6.03
N LYS A 56 -6.65 -0.45 -6.83
CA LYS A 56 -7.65 -1.52 -6.71
C LYS A 56 -7.01 -2.91 -6.92
N ALA A 57 -6.18 -3.06 -7.97
CA ALA A 57 -5.48 -4.33 -8.22
C ALA A 57 -4.51 -4.68 -7.07
N ALA A 58 -3.84 -3.68 -6.49
CA ALA A 58 -2.99 -3.89 -5.32
C ALA A 58 -3.79 -4.37 -4.11
N LEU A 59 -4.90 -3.70 -3.78
CA LEU A 59 -5.81 -4.09 -2.69
C LEU A 59 -6.41 -5.49 -2.91
N ASP A 60 -6.89 -5.77 -4.12
CA ASP A 60 -7.47 -7.07 -4.48
C ASP A 60 -6.41 -8.19 -4.46
N SER A 61 -5.12 -7.87 -4.61
CA SER A 61 -4.03 -8.85 -4.56
C SER A 61 -3.61 -9.25 -3.14
N ALA A 62 -3.96 -8.43 -2.13
CA ALA A 62 -3.52 -8.61 -0.75
C ALA A 62 -4.52 -9.44 0.06
N THR A 63 -4.00 -10.36 0.88
CA THR A 63 -4.75 -10.98 1.97
C THR A 63 -4.37 -10.25 3.25
N PHE A 64 -5.34 -9.71 3.99
CA PHE A 64 -5.05 -8.99 5.24
C PHE A 64 -5.01 -9.93 6.44
N ALA A 65 -4.00 -9.76 7.29
CA ALA A 65 -3.80 -10.58 8.50
C ALA A 65 -4.86 -10.33 9.59
N SER A 66 -5.53 -9.18 9.55
CA SER A 66 -6.59 -8.80 10.46
C SER A 66 -7.69 -8.04 9.74
N GLU A 67 -8.91 -8.21 10.23
CA GLU A 67 -10.05 -7.39 9.83
C GLU A 67 -10.00 -6.08 10.61
N HIS A 68 -10.33 -4.98 9.92
CA HIS A 68 -10.52 -3.66 10.50
C HIS A 68 -11.87 -3.16 10.02
N SER A 69 -12.61 -2.51 10.90
CA SER A 69 -13.81 -1.76 10.55
C SER A 69 -13.48 -0.61 9.61
N ASP A 70 -14.49 -0.09 8.91
CA ASP A 70 -14.32 1.06 8.02
C ASP A 70 -13.83 2.31 8.77
N GLU A 71 -14.26 2.49 10.03
CA GLU A 71 -13.84 3.60 10.90
C GLU A 71 -12.35 3.49 11.26
N GLU A 72 -11.88 2.28 11.60
CA GLU A 72 -10.46 2.02 11.87
C GLU A 72 -9.61 2.26 10.61
N VAL A 73 -10.08 1.78 9.45
CA VAL A 73 -9.40 2.01 8.17
C VAL A 73 -9.33 3.51 7.84
N ALA A 74 -10.40 4.25 8.08
CA ALA A 74 -10.44 5.70 7.87
C ALA A 74 -9.45 6.43 8.79
N SER A 75 -9.39 6.04 10.08
CA SER A 75 -8.41 6.59 11.03
C SER A 75 -6.98 6.31 10.59
N ILE A 76 -6.68 5.08 10.19
CA ILE A 76 -5.37 4.68 9.67
C ILE A 76 -4.98 5.53 8.47
N LEU A 77 -5.89 5.73 7.52
CA LEU A 77 -5.62 6.56 6.34
C LEU A 77 -5.37 8.02 6.70
N ALA A 78 -6.10 8.57 7.67
CA ALA A 78 -5.87 9.93 8.17
C ALA A 78 -4.47 10.07 8.78
N ASP A 79 -4.05 9.11 9.60
CA ASP A 79 -2.70 9.08 10.20
C ASP A 79 -1.61 8.96 9.14
N ILE A 80 -1.81 8.09 8.15
CA ILE A 80 -0.88 7.91 7.02
C ILE A 80 -0.71 9.22 6.24
N VAL A 81 -1.80 9.88 5.88
CA VAL A 81 -1.77 11.16 5.14
C VAL A 81 -1.10 12.25 5.97
N ALA A 82 -1.42 12.34 7.25
CA ALA A 82 -0.79 13.30 8.17
C ALA A 82 0.73 13.08 8.25
N HIS A 83 1.17 11.82 8.32
CA HIS A 83 2.58 11.47 8.33
C HIS A 83 3.28 11.81 7.00
N MET A 84 2.66 11.48 5.86
CA MET A 84 3.22 11.79 4.54
C MET A 84 3.34 13.30 4.28
N GLY A 85 2.46 14.11 4.85
CA GLY A 85 2.55 15.57 4.73
C GLY A 85 3.71 16.21 5.51
N GLN A 86 4.39 15.43 6.36
CA GLN A 86 5.56 15.88 7.13
C GLN A 86 6.90 15.45 6.52
N ASP A 87 6.86 14.62 5.47
CA ASP A 87 8.01 14.10 4.72
C ASP A 87 8.27 14.96 3.47
#